data_AF-A0A2E4IDK7-F1
#
_entry.id   AF-A0A2E4IDK7-F1
#
_cell.length_a   1.000
_cell.length_b   1.000
_cell.length_c   1.000
_cell.angle_alpha   90.00
_cell.angle_beta   90.00
_cell.angle_gamma   90.00
#
_symmetry.space_group_name_H-M   'P 1'
#
loop_
_entity.id
_entity.type
_entity.pdbx_description
1 polymer ?
#
loop_
_entity_poly.entity_id
_entity_poly.type
_entity_poly.pdbx_seq_one_letter_code
_entity_poly.pdbx_strand_id
1 'polypeptide(L)' 'MKYSTDLAERLYKETPDEEAGSVEELGWFGRFNEEKVILTEDSQGFVDAERFDTSEKLQEVWDLLALSSNV' A
#
# COMPACT_ATOMS: atom_id res chain seq x y z
N MET A 1 8.24 -11.00 12.19
CA MET A 1 6.78 -10.82 12.02
C MET A 1 6.60 -10.23 10.64
N LYS A 2 5.74 -10.79 9.77
CA LYS A 2 5.60 -10.32 8.38
C LYS A 2 4.84 -8.99 8.29
N TYR A 3 3.84 -8.79 9.14
CA TYR A 3 2.90 -7.66 9.08
C TYR A 3 3.12 -6.73 10.27
N SER A 4 3.05 -5.42 10.04
CA SER A 4 3.16 -4.40 11.10
C SER A 4 1.93 -4.36 12.01
N THR A 5 0.75 -4.71 11.48
CA THR A 5 -0.54 -4.70 12.19
C THR A 5 -1.47 -5.82 11.70
N ASP A 6 -2.48 -6.17 12.50
CA ASP A 6 -3.55 -7.10 12.08
C ASP A 6 -4.32 -6.58 10.87
N LEU A 7 -4.44 -5.25 10.73
CA LEU A 7 -5.07 -4.60 9.59
C LEU A 7 -4.25 -4.81 8.31
N ALA A 8 -2.91 -4.71 8.41
CA ALA A 8 -2.02 -4.98 7.30
C ALA A 8 -2.15 -6.42 6.81
N GLU A 9 -2.17 -7.38 7.74
CA GLU A 9 -2.34 -8.80 7.42
C GLU A 9 -3.69 -9.08 6.74
N ARG A 10 -4.77 -8.52 7.27
CA ARG A 10 -6.12 -8.71 6.73
C ARG A 10 -6.22 -8.18 5.30
N LEU A 11 -5.88 -6.90 5.10
CA LEU A 11 -5.97 -6.26 3.79
C LEU A 11 -5.07 -6.95 2.76
N TYR A 12 -3.82 -7.25 3.13
CA TYR A 12 -2.87 -7.92 2.24
C TYR A 12 -3.35 -9.29 1.75
N LYS A 13 -4.03 -10.07 2.61
CA LYS A 13 -4.59 -11.39 2.23
C LYS A 13 -5.85 -11.29 1.37
N GLU A 14 -6.60 -10.20 1.48
CA GLU A 14 -7.85 -9.97 0.75
C GLU A 14 -7.64 -9.25 -0.59
N THR A 15 -6.41 -8.79 -0.87
CA THR A 15 -6.12 -8.02 -2.09
C THR A 15 -5.92 -8.94 -3.30
N PRO A 16 -6.70 -8.78 -4.38
CA PRO A 16 -6.43 -9.49 -5.63
C PRO A 16 -5.18 -8.93 -6.33
N ASP A 17 -4.36 -9.80 -6.92
CA ASP A 17 -3.13 -9.46 -7.67
C ASP A 17 -3.34 -8.42 -8.80
N GLU A 18 -4.58 -8.18 -9.25
CA GLU A 18 -4.90 -7.22 -10.32
C GLU A 18 -5.09 -5.76 -9.84
N GLU A 19 -5.41 -5.53 -8.56
CA GLU A 19 -5.50 -4.17 -7.96
C GLU A 19 -4.18 -3.74 -7.29
N ALA A 20 -3.19 -4.62 -7.39
CA ALA A 20 -1.87 -4.54 -6.80
C ALA A 20 -0.94 -3.70 -7.71
N GLY A 21 -0.50 -2.54 -7.23
CA GLY A 21 0.48 -1.72 -7.95
C GLY A 21 1.87 -2.35 -7.88
N SER A 22 2.59 -2.37 -9.01
CA SER A 22 3.99 -2.82 -9.10
C SER A 22 4.93 -1.63 -9.11
N VAL A 23 5.93 -1.60 -8.22
CA VAL A 23 7.07 -0.68 -8.32
C VAL A 23 8.37 -1.48 -8.23
N GLU A 24 9.06 -1.59 -9.37
CA GLU A 24 10.18 -2.53 -9.59
C GLU A 24 11.43 -2.28 -8.71
N GLU A 25 11.46 -1.21 -7.90
CA GLU A 25 12.59 -0.92 -6.98
C GLU A 25 12.21 -0.63 -5.51
N LEU A 26 10.94 -0.32 -5.20
CA LEU A 26 10.50 0.06 -3.85
C LEU A 26 9.63 -1.01 -3.17
N GLY A 27 9.28 -2.07 -3.90
CA GLY A 27 8.41 -3.14 -3.43
C GLY A 27 6.96 -2.95 -3.90
N TRP A 28 6.04 -3.65 -3.24
CA TRP A 28 4.62 -3.68 -3.63
C TRP A 28 3.83 -2.60 -2.90
N PHE A 29 2.85 -1.98 -3.58
CA PHE A 29 1.96 -0.99 -2.98
C PHE A 29 0.50 -1.34 -3.28
N GLY A 30 -0.35 -1.26 -2.26
CA GLY A 30 -1.81 -1.46 -2.39
C GLY A 30 -2.60 -0.29 -1.80
N ARG A 31 -3.69 0.12 -2.45
CA ARG A 31 -4.54 1.23 -2.00
C ARG A 31 -5.94 0.76 -1.63
N PHE A 32 -6.38 1.05 -0.41
CA PHE A 32 -7.70 0.70 0.11
C PHE A 32 -8.47 1.97 0.47
N ASN A 33 -9.35 2.40 -0.44
CA ASN A 33 -10.06 3.67 -0.31
C ASN A 33 -11.09 3.68 0.83
N GLU A 34 -11.74 2.54 1.09
CA GLU A 34 -12.76 2.43 2.14
C GLU A 34 -12.13 2.52 3.54
N GLU A 35 -11.05 1.80 3.77
CA GLU A 35 -10.27 1.83 5.01
C GLU A 35 -9.40 3.07 5.16
N LYS A 36 -9.20 3.80 4.06
CA LYS A 36 -8.23 4.89 3.91
C LYS A 36 -6.82 4.43 4.27
N VAL A 37 -6.37 3.34 3.66
CA VAL A 37 -5.07 2.73 3.94
C VAL A 37 -4.25 2.59 2.66
N ILE A 38 -2.94 2.79 2.78
CA ILE A 38 -1.96 2.32 1.81
C ILE A 38 -1.16 1.20 2.47
N LEU A 39 -1.08 0.06 1.79
CA LEU A 39 -0.17 -1.02 2.14
C LEU A 39 1.12 -0.91 1.35
N THR A 40 2.21 -1.30 1.99
CA THR A 40 3.55 -1.38 1.40
C THR A 40 4.18 -2.71 1.75
N GLU A 41 4.68 -3.46 0.77
CA GLU A 41 5.60 -4.58 1.00
C GLU A 41 6.99 -4.20 0.54
N ASP A 42 7.99 -4.25 1.42
CA ASP A 42 9.38 -3.98 1.05
C ASP A 42 10.04 -5.17 0.33
N SER A 43 11.29 -4.98 -0.13
CA SER A 43 12.07 -6.03 -0.82
C SER A 43 12.43 -7.24 0.04
N GLN A 44 12.21 -7.18 1.36
CA GLN A 44 12.38 -8.30 2.29
C GLN A 44 11.06 -9.03 2.56
N GLY A 45 9.95 -8.58 1.97
CA GLY A 45 8.62 -9.15 2.15
C GLY A 45 7.93 -8.70 3.44
N PHE A 46 8.37 -7.59 4.05
CA PHE A 46 7.70 -7.00 5.22
C PHE A 46 6.58 -6.07 4.77
N VAL A 47 5.39 -6.24 5.35
CA VAL A 47 4.18 -5.51 4.98
C VAL A 47 3.81 -4.49 6.07
N ASP A 48 3.74 -3.23 5.68
CA ASP A 48 3.25 -2.14 6.52
C ASP A 48 1.90 -1.59 6.03
N ALA A 49 1.19 -0.91 6.92
CA ALA A 49 -0.09 -0.27 6.65
C ALA A 49 -0.11 1.15 7.21
N GLU A 50 -0.19 2.13 6.32
CA GLU A 50 -0.36 3.53 6.68
C GLU A 50 -1.82 3.93 6.53
N ARG A 51 -2.44 4.38 7.63
CA ARG A 51 -3.84 4.82 7.65
C ARG A 51 -3.94 6.35 7.64
N PHE A 52 -4.87 6.86 6.85
CA PHE A 52 -5.11 8.29 6.69
C PHE A 52 -6.47 8.70 7.25
N ASP A 53 -6.55 9.93 7.78
CA ASP A 53 -7.80 10.48 8.32
C ASP A 53 -8.82 10.80 7.21
N THR A 54 -8.34 11.27 6.06
CA THR A 54 -9.18 11.69 4.94
C THR A 54 -8.80 10.96 3.64
N SER A 55 -9.82 10.76 2.79
CA SER A 55 -9.60 10.17 1.45
C SER A 55 -8.76 11.09 0.56
N GLU A 56 -8.84 12.41 0.78
CA GLU A 56 -7.99 13.39 0.08
C GLU A 56 -6.51 13.18 0.42
N LYS A 57 -6.17 12.94 1.69
CA LYS A 57 -4.78 12.74 2.09
C LYS A 57 -4.23 11.42 1.56
N LEU A 58 -5.03 10.36 1.58
CA LEU A 58 -4.69 9.10 0.93
C LEU A 58 -4.42 9.28 -0.56
N GLN A 59 -5.29 10.02 -1.26
CA GLN A 59 -5.14 10.27 -2.69
C GLN A 59 -3.85 11.04 -3.00
N GLU A 60 -3.55 12.09 -2.23
CA GLU A 60 -2.31 12.87 -2.38
C GLU A 60 -1.05 11.99 -2.24
N VAL A 61 -0.99 11.14 -1.21
CA VAL A 61 0.15 10.25 -0.99
C VAL A 61 0.24 9.20 -2.10
N TRP A 62 -0.89 8.64 -2.51
CA TRP A 62 -0.93 7.68 -3.61
C TRP A 62 -0.45 8.27 -4.94
N ASP A 63 -0.87 9.49 -5.26
CA ASP A 63 -0.45 10.19 -6.48
C ASP A 63 1.06 10.46 -6.48
N LEU A 64 1.65 10.79 -5.32
CA LEU A 64 3.10 10.95 -5.18
C LEU A 64 3.86 9.64 -5.43
N LEU A 65 3.34 8.51 -4.93
CA LEU A 65 3.93 7.19 -5.15
C LEU A 65 3.86 6.78 -6.64
N ALA A 66 2.72 7.05 -7.29
CA ALA A 66 2.54 6.80 -8.71
C ALA A 66 3.46 7.66 -9.60
N LEU A 67 3.64 8.95 -9.24
CA LEU A 67 4.54 9.87 -9.93
C LEU A 67 6.03 9.47 -9.79
N SER A 68 6.42 8.91 -8.63
CA SER A 68 7.78 8.43 -8.40
C SER A 68 8.14 7.17 -9.18
N SER A 69 7.15 6.46 -9.73
CA SER A 69 7.34 5.16 -10.40
C SER A 69 7.57 5.28 -11.91
N ASN A 70 7.75 6.50 -12.43
CA ASN A 70 7.78 6.82 -13.86
C ASN A 70 9.10 7.48 -14.31
N VAL A 71 10.24 6.86 -14.00
CA VAL A 71 11.59 7.30 -14.42
C VAL A 71 12.34 6.15 -15.11
#